data_AF-A0A965XW51-F1
#
_entry.id   AF-A0A965XW51-F1
#
_cell.length_a   1.000
_cell.length_b   1.000
_cell.length_c   1.000
_cell.angle_alpha   90.00
_cell.angle_beta   90.00
_cell.angle_gamma   90.00
#
_symmetry.space_group_name_H-M   'P 1'
#
loop_
_entity.id
_entity.type
_entity.pdbx_description
1 polymer ?
#
loop_
_entity_poly.entity_id
_entity_poly.type
_entity_poly.pdbx_seq_one_letter_code
_entity_poly.pdbx_strand_id
1 'polypeptide(L)'
;MTNQASKIAQVKPSPNPFGFDVSLSFHNKPNPIVYSVESPDGIEPASNDSYTIARYADNNISSGVAYNGPYKSVVLGFPVESAKSESDLYNLINQIIEFFKK
;
A
#
# COMPACT_ATOMS: atom_id res chain seq x y z
N MET A 1 16.86 9.61 -11.18
CA MET A 1 16.23 9.58 -9.85
C MET A 1 14.82 10.12 -9.97
N THR A 2 13.80 9.28 -9.81
CA THR A 2 12.42 9.75 -9.65
C THR A 2 12.23 10.15 -8.20
N ASN A 3 11.81 11.39 -7.94
CA ASN A 3 11.68 11.95 -6.59
C ASN A 3 10.49 11.38 -5.80
N GLN A 4 9.72 10.48 -6.41
CA GLN A 4 8.51 9.86 -5.87
C GLN A 4 8.24 8.54 -6.59
N ALA A 5 7.69 7.56 -5.87
CA ALA A 5 7.38 6.23 -6.38
C ALA A 5 6.08 6.17 -7.21
N SER A 6 5.19 7.17 -7.11
CA SER A 6 4.01 7.29 -7.97
C SER A 6 3.66 8.74 -8.27
N LYS A 7 3.15 9.00 -9.47
CA LYS A 7 2.65 10.32 -9.90
C LYS A 7 1.13 10.41 -9.91
N ILE A 8 0.43 9.27 -9.93
CA ILE A 8 -1.04 9.24 -10.04
C ILE A 8 -1.75 8.87 -8.74
N ALA A 9 -1.00 8.40 -7.72
CA ALA A 9 -1.54 8.02 -6.41
C ALA A 9 -2.65 6.96 -6.47
N GLN A 10 -2.38 5.91 -7.25
CA GLN A 10 -3.23 4.75 -7.39
C GLN A 10 -2.42 3.49 -7.13
N VAL A 11 -3.03 2.57 -6.41
CA VAL A 11 -2.46 1.29 -6.01
C VAL A 11 -3.34 0.17 -6.56
N LYS A 12 -2.69 -0.90 -7.03
CA LYS A 12 -3.33 -2.10 -7.55
C LYS A 12 -2.78 -3.35 -6.86
N PRO A 13 -3.53 -4.46 -6.85
CA PRO A 13 -3.09 -5.69 -6.20
C PRO A 13 -1.86 -6.29 -6.89
N SER A 14 -1.08 -7.05 -6.12
CA SER A 14 0.05 -7.84 -6.60
C SER A 14 -0.13 -9.30 -6.14
N PRO A 15 0.32 -10.30 -6.92
CA PRO A 15 0.29 -11.70 -6.48
C PRO A 15 1.01 -11.88 -5.15
N ASN A 16 0.32 -12.46 -4.17
CA ASN A 16 0.84 -12.71 -2.83
C ASN A 16 0.15 -13.95 -2.22
N PRO A 17 0.82 -14.70 -1.32
CA PRO A 17 0.25 -15.89 -0.70
C PRO A 17 -0.70 -15.60 0.47
N PHE A 18 -0.91 -14.33 0.83
CA PHE A 18 -1.62 -13.94 2.06
C PHE A 18 -3.09 -13.56 1.84
N GLY A 19 -3.52 -13.46 0.57
CA GLY A 19 -4.89 -13.12 0.19
C GLY A 19 -5.18 -11.62 0.21
N PHE A 20 -4.15 -10.77 0.13
CA PHE A 20 -4.36 -9.34 -0.07
C PHE A 20 -4.84 -9.07 -1.49
N ASP A 21 -5.87 -8.22 -1.59
CA ASP A 21 -6.42 -7.68 -2.83
C ASP A 21 -6.65 -6.17 -2.63
N VAL A 22 -5.56 -5.40 -2.75
CA VAL A 22 -5.54 -3.97 -2.44
C VAL A 22 -5.65 -3.15 -3.72
N SER A 23 -6.80 -2.52 -3.92
CA SER A 23 -7.03 -1.53 -4.98
C SER A 23 -7.60 -0.27 -4.36
N LEU A 24 -6.89 0.85 -4.49
CA LEU A 24 -7.33 2.13 -3.93
C LEU A 24 -6.63 3.31 -4.60
N SER A 25 -7.16 4.51 -4.37
CA SER A 25 -6.50 5.76 -4.73
C SER A 25 -6.40 6.70 -3.53
N PHE A 26 -5.35 7.52 -3.50
CA PHE A 26 -5.08 8.45 -2.41
C PHE A 26 -4.83 9.87 -2.90
N HIS A 27 -4.88 10.83 -1.97
CA HIS A 27 -4.74 12.27 -2.25
C HIS A 27 -3.26 12.66 -2.45
N ASN A 28 -2.90 13.06 -3.67
CA ASN A 28 -1.58 13.60 -4.02
C ASN A 28 -1.63 14.99 -4.65
N LYS A 29 -2.76 15.68 -4.49
CA LYS A 29 -2.95 17.07 -4.90
C LYS A 29 -3.51 17.87 -3.72
N PRO A 30 -3.23 19.18 -3.64
CA PRO A 30 -3.84 20.06 -2.65
C PRO A 30 -5.37 19.94 -2.66
N ASN A 31 -5.94 19.76 -1.47
CA ASN A 31 -7.37 19.59 -1.26
C ASN A 31 -7.72 20.00 0.19
N PRO A 32 -8.99 20.28 0.53
CA PRO A 32 -9.37 20.74 1.87
C PRO A 32 -9.60 19.61 2.89
N ILE A 33 -9.40 18.34 2.53
CA ILE A 33 -9.76 17.17 3.35
C ILE A 33 -8.54 16.62 4.09
N VAL A 34 -7.44 16.37 3.39
CA VAL A 34 -6.22 15.77 3.92
C VAL A 34 -4.98 16.36 3.23
N TYR A 35 -3.84 16.27 3.90
CA TYR A 35 -2.56 16.68 3.33
C TYR A 35 -2.27 15.96 2.01
N SER A 36 -1.54 16.64 1.12
CA SER A 36 -1.15 16.09 -0.17
C SER A 36 0.04 15.16 0.00
N VAL A 37 -0.07 13.91 -0.45
CA VAL A 37 1.05 12.96 -0.47
C VAL A 37 1.93 13.28 -1.68
N GLU A 38 2.99 14.05 -1.47
CA GLU A 38 3.87 14.54 -2.54
C GLU A 38 4.93 13.52 -2.97
N SER A 39 5.40 12.69 -2.04
CA SER A 39 6.49 11.74 -2.27
C SER A 39 6.15 10.36 -1.70
N PRO A 40 5.20 9.63 -2.32
CA PRO A 40 4.99 8.22 -1.99
C PRO A 40 6.29 7.43 -2.22
N ASP A 41 6.54 6.44 -1.37
CA ASP A 41 7.78 5.67 -1.33
C ASP A 41 7.62 4.26 -1.91
N GLY A 42 8.69 3.72 -2.49
CA GLY A 42 8.74 2.35 -3.00
C GLY A 42 9.40 1.43 -1.99
N ILE A 43 8.72 0.34 -1.62
CA ILE A 43 9.21 -0.57 -0.58
C ILE A 43 9.23 -1.99 -1.14
N GLU A 44 10.40 -2.60 -1.22
CA GLU A 44 10.58 -3.96 -1.73
C GLU A 44 10.73 -4.99 -0.59
N PRO A 45 10.27 -6.23 -0.79
CA PRO A 45 10.48 -7.30 0.18
C PRO A 45 11.97 -7.58 0.40
N ALA A 46 12.38 -7.73 1.67
CA ALA A 46 13.79 -7.95 2.04
C ALA A 46 14.12 -9.42 2.36
N SER A 47 13.11 -10.29 2.46
CA SER A 47 13.27 -11.70 2.88
C SER A 47 12.33 -12.63 2.12
N ASN A 48 12.59 -13.94 2.20
CA ASN A 48 11.76 -14.96 1.54
C ASN A 48 10.34 -15.08 2.11
N ASP A 49 10.12 -14.62 3.35
CA ASP A 49 8.81 -14.63 4.00
C ASP A 49 8.09 -13.28 3.87
N SER A 50 8.63 -12.38 3.03
CA SER A 50 8.01 -11.10 2.69
C SER A 50 7.60 -11.03 1.23
N TYR A 51 6.42 -10.47 0.97
CA TYR A 51 5.83 -10.40 -0.37
C TYR A 51 5.23 -9.01 -0.61
N THR A 52 5.38 -8.50 -1.84
CA THR A 52 4.64 -7.33 -2.30
C THR A 52 3.15 -7.65 -2.34
N ILE A 53 2.36 -6.92 -1.56
CA ILE A 53 0.91 -7.06 -1.50
C ILE A 53 0.19 -6.09 -2.43
N ALA A 54 0.86 -4.98 -2.81
CA ALA A 54 0.30 -3.96 -3.66
C ALA A 54 1.38 -3.19 -4.43
N ARG A 55 1.03 -2.66 -5.61
CA ARG A 55 1.93 -1.90 -6.48
C ARG A 55 1.30 -0.60 -6.95
N TYR A 56 2.12 0.43 -7.18
CA TYR A 56 1.67 1.63 -7.84
C TYR A 56 1.24 1.34 -9.28
N ALA A 57 0.05 1.81 -9.65
CA ALA A 57 -0.58 1.44 -10.91
C ALA A 57 0.14 2.00 -12.15
N ASP A 58 0.84 3.13 -12.01
CA ASP A 58 1.54 3.83 -13.11
C ASP A 58 2.87 3.19 -13.51
N ASN A 59 3.57 2.50 -12.60
CA ASN A 59 4.94 2.03 -12.88
C ASN A 59 5.30 0.67 -12.25
N ASN A 60 4.35 0.00 -11.59
CA ASN A 60 4.53 -1.29 -10.92
C ASN A 60 5.54 -1.31 -9.75
N ILE A 61 6.02 -0.16 -9.27
CA ILE A 61 6.85 -0.09 -8.06
C ILE A 61 6.04 -0.64 -6.88
N SER A 62 6.66 -1.46 -6.04
CA SER A 62 6.03 -2.02 -4.85
C SER A 62 5.60 -0.91 -3.89
N SER A 63 4.30 -0.83 -3.59
CA SER A 63 3.70 0.18 -2.72
C SER A 63 3.36 -0.35 -1.34
N GLY A 64 3.48 -1.67 -1.13
CA GLY A 64 3.23 -2.29 0.16
C GLY A 64 3.78 -3.71 0.22
N VAL A 65 4.29 -4.06 1.40
CA VAL A 65 4.90 -5.37 1.68
C VAL A 65 4.29 -5.93 2.96
N ALA A 66 3.98 -7.22 2.94
CA ALA A 66 3.64 -7.99 4.13
C ALA A 66 4.70 -9.04 4.40
N TYR A 67 5.02 -9.25 5.67
CA TYR A 67 5.96 -10.25 6.17
C TYR A 67 5.27 -11.19 7.14
N ASN A 68 5.49 -12.49 6.97
CA ASN A 68 4.91 -13.53 7.81
C ASN A 68 5.97 -14.58 8.21
N GLY A 69 6.76 -14.27 9.23
CA GLY A 69 7.77 -15.17 9.80
C GLY A 69 7.57 -15.37 11.31
N PRO A 70 8.61 -15.25 12.16
CA PRO A 70 8.48 -15.33 13.62
C PRO A 70 7.56 -14.25 14.22
N TYR A 71 7.29 -13.19 13.45
CA TYR A 71 6.30 -12.16 13.72
C TYR A 71 5.68 -11.72 12.38
N LYS A 72 4.64 -10.90 12.46
CA LYS A 72 3.97 -10.34 11.28
C LYS A 72 4.14 -8.84 11.22
N SER A 73 4.33 -8.32 10.01
CA SER A 73 4.33 -6.88 9.77
C SER A 73 3.75 -6.55 8.40
N VAL A 74 3.12 -5.38 8.29
CA VAL A 74 2.70 -4.79 7.02
C VAL A 74 3.28 -3.39 6.95
N VAL A 75 3.92 -3.05 5.84
CA VAL A 75 4.49 -1.73 5.57
C VAL A 75 3.92 -1.21 4.27
N LEU A 76 3.50 0.06 4.26
CA LEU A 76 2.93 0.73 3.10
C LEU A 76 3.76 1.96 2.75
N GLY A 77 3.97 2.20 1.46
CA GLY A 77 4.69 3.35 0.92
C GLY A 77 3.85 4.64 0.86
N PHE A 78 2.65 4.63 1.43
CA PHE A 78 1.75 5.77 1.50
C PHE A 78 0.96 5.76 2.81
N PRO A 79 0.50 6.93 3.28
CA PRO A 79 -0.31 7.03 4.49
C PRO A 79 -1.74 6.53 4.25
N VAL A 80 -2.25 5.67 5.11
CA VAL A 80 -3.58 5.05 4.92
C VAL A 80 -4.72 6.06 4.99
N GLU A 81 -4.60 7.07 5.85
CA GLU A 81 -5.58 8.15 6.03
C GLU A 81 -5.72 9.04 4.79
N SER A 82 -4.78 8.96 3.85
CA SER A 82 -4.82 9.73 2.60
C SER A 82 -5.72 9.08 1.53
N ALA A 83 -6.28 7.90 1.79
CA ALA A 83 -7.22 7.22 0.89
C ALA A 83 -8.43 8.11 0.57
N LYS A 84 -8.81 8.18 -0.71
CA LYS A 84 -9.95 8.98 -1.18
C LYS A 84 -11.31 8.38 -0.84
N SER A 85 -11.35 7.06 -0.72
CA SER A 85 -12.55 6.27 -0.52
C SER A 85 -12.50 5.64 0.86
N GLU A 86 -13.49 5.95 1.70
CA GLU A 86 -13.58 5.38 3.04
C GLU A 86 -13.80 3.86 2.99
N SER A 87 -14.58 3.37 2.01
CA SER A 87 -14.77 1.93 1.82
C SER A 87 -13.48 1.22 1.43
N ASP A 88 -12.65 1.83 0.59
CA ASP A 88 -11.36 1.24 0.17
C ASP A 88 -10.40 1.20 1.36
N LEU A 89 -10.41 2.26 2.18
CA LEU A 89 -9.65 2.30 3.43
C LEU A 89 -10.10 1.21 4.41
N TYR A 90 -11.41 1.07 4.66
CA TYR A 90 -11.93 0.00 5.52
C TYR A 90 -11.56 -1.38 4.99
N ASN A 91 -11.66 -1.60 3.68
CA ASN A 91 -11.27 -2.87 3.07
C ASN A 91 -9.77 -3.17 3.28
N LEU A 92 -8.90 -2.17 3.08
CA LEU A 92 -7.47 -2.31 3.34
C LEU A 92 -7.20 -2.67 4.82
N ILE A 93 -7.78 -1.93 5.75
CA ILE A 93 -7.58 -2.16 7.19
C ILE A 93 -8.11 -3.52 7.61
N ASN A 94 -9.28 -3.93 7.11
CA ASN A 94 -9.84 -5.26 7.36
C ASN A 94 -8.90 -6.37 6.87
N GLN A 95 -8.35 -6.25 5.66
CA GLN A 95 -7.39 -7.24 5.14
C GLN A 95 -6.11 -7.31 6.00
N ILE A 96 -5.59 -6.16 6.47
CA ILE A 96 -4.44 -6.09 7.37
C ILE A 96 -4.74 -6.77 8.72
N ILE A 97 -5.90 -6.50 9.30
CA ILE A 97 -6.33 -7.13 10.57
C ILE A 97 -6.48 -8.65 10.40
N GLU A 98 -7.13 -9.11 9.33
CA GLU A 98 -7.29 -10.53 9.05
C GLU A 98 -5.95 -11.23 8.80
N PHE A 99 -4.99 -10.55 8.17
CA PHE A 99 -3.62 -11.05 8.04
C PHE A 99 -2.95 -11.29 9.40
N PHE A 100 -3.14 -10.36 10.36
CA PHE A 100 -2.56 -10.48 11.70
C PHE A 100 -3.26 -11.52 12.60
N LYS A 101 -4.54 -11.83 12.37
CA LYS A 101 -5.27 -12.85 13.15
C LYS A 101 -4.94 -14.29 12.79
N LYS A 102 -4.52 -14.54 11.55
CA LYS A 102 -4.08 -15.86 11.09
C LYS A 102 -2.77 -16.28 11.77
#